data_AF-A0A815MYR6-F1
#
_entry.id   AF-A0A815MYR6-F1
#
_cell.length_a   1.000
_cell.length_b   1.000
_cell.length_c   1.000
_cell.angle_alpha   90.00
_cell.angle_beta   90.00
_cell.angle_gamma   90.00
#
_symmetry.space_group_name_H-M   'P 1'
#
loop_
_entity.id
_entity.type
_entity.pdbx_description
1 polymer ?
#
loop_
_entity_poly.entity_id
_entity_poly.type
_entity_poly.pdbx_seq_one_letter_code
_entity_poly.pdbx_strand_id
1 'polypeptide(L)'
;MHSCLILLTLWSYFGDCTQPYFPRQVVFSSDGGLIVAIDEINQRAYQTLNYTSTEQHTSFVMQHFPYAVPDSPQSKYYVQLLLRTPPSLGCQYGTYWKYGEQNFNDFPVHWWVTESSFEIKNYINFHFGMIHSKNTSSIDEDYWYSNETCMLEDKEILPCEEIYFKKNTEIPLRSTVVVRYGMQVIQEITNYKIISIGKPDEKYFDLIPKNWSVVCQDANLGIIYNPEAVTIDSNRSSDIHISLTAPPHRINGNDTVRIRWKVTQCKTCFKWIPEQLYFNSKNFQTTQILTIIRIKNGPLAKMFPIFKGGGFDSISTDDYSIIIT
;
A
#
# COMPACT_ATOMS: atom_id res chain seq x y z
N MET A 1 67.95 -12.15 -29.42
CA MET A 1 66.88 -11.14 -29.28
C MET A 1 65.93 -11.32 -30.43
N HIS A 2 64.72 -11.85 -30.19
CA HIS A 2 63.50 -11.55 -30.94
C HIS A 2 62.35 -11.83 -29.98
N SER A 3 61.60 -10.78 -29.66
CA SER A 3 60.57 -10.73 -28.64
C SER A 3 59.36 -11.57 -29.04
N CYS A 4 58.89 -12.42 -28.12
CA CYS A 4 57.61 -13.11 -28.26
C CYS A 4 56.54 -12.23 -27.61
N LEU A 5 55.67 -11.64 -28.44
CA LEU A 5 54.53 -10.84 -28.02
C LEU A 5 53.45 -11.81 -27.49
N ILE A 6 53.25 -11.84 -26.17
CA ILE A 6 52.14 -12.58 -25.55
C ILE A 6 50.88 -11.71 -25.72
N LEU A 7 50.05 -12.07 -26.69
CA LEU A 7 48.71 -11.48 -26.85
C LEU A 7 47.76 -12.22 -25.89
N LEU A 8 47.59 -11.67 -24.69
CA LEU A 8 46.53 -12.07 -23.75
C LEU A 8 45.18 -11.65 -24.33
N THR A 9 44.45 -12.62 -24.89
CA THR A 9 43.03 -12.45 -25.19
C THR A 9 42.26 -12.58 -23.87
N LEU A 10 41.99 -11.45 -23.23
CA LEU A 10 40.97 -11.33 -22.20
C LEU A 10 39.60 -11.58 -22.86
N TRP A 11 39.15 -12.82 -22.81
CA TRP A 11 37.74 -13.15 -23.02
C TRP A 11 36.96 -12.62 -21.83
N SER A 12 36.47 -11.39 -21.94
CA SER A 12 35.43 -10.87 -21.05
C SER A 12 34.18 -11.72 -21.26
N TYR A 13 33.97 -12.72 -20.39
CA TYR A 13 32.72 -13.46 -20.32
C TYR A 13 31.66 -12.50 -19.75
N PHE A 14 31.06 -11.68 -20.62
CA PHE A 14 29.82 -11.00 -20.28
C PHE A 14 28.77 -12.10 -20.13
N GLY A 15 28.55 -12.56 -18.90
CA GLY A 15 27.36 -13.33 -18.59
C GLY A 15 26.16 -12.43 -18.81
N ASP A 16 25.34 -12.74 -19.82
CA ASP A 16 24.09 -12.02 -20.08
C ASP A 16 23.21 -12.11 -18.83
N CYS A 17 23.20 -11.03 -18.04
CA CYS A 17 22.34 -10.92 -16.88
C CYS A 17 20.91 -10.67 -17.36
N THR A 18 19.98 -11.54 -16.97
CA THR A 18 18.56 -11.47 -17.35
C THR A 18 17.69 -11.74 -16.13
N GLN A 19 16.72 -10.85 -15.89
CA GLN A 19 15.76 -11.02 -14.80
C GLN A 19 14.85 -12.23 -15.08
N PRO A 20 14.69 -13.17 -14.12
CA PRO A 20 13.72 -14.24 -14.25
C PRO A 20 12.30 -13.75 -13.91
N TYR A 21 11.30 -14.33 -14.59
CA TYR A 21 9.90 -13.90 -14.50
C TYR A 21 8.98 -15.03 -14.03
N PHE A 22 8.08 -14.71 -13.11
CA PHE A 22 6.88 -15.49 -12.87
C PHE A 22 5.98 -15.44 -14.11
N PRO A 23 5.08 -16.42 -14.30
CA PRO A 23 4.11 -16.35 -15.39
C PRO A 23 3.21 -15.13 -15.21
N ARG A 24 2.92 -14.42 -16.30
CA ARG A 24 2.08 -13.20 -16.32
C ARG A 24 0.70 -13.38 -15.70
N GLN A 25 0.18 -14.60 -15.73
CA GLN A 25 -1.06 -14.97 -15.07
C GLN A 25 -0.82 -16.23 -14.25
N VAL A 26 -0.94 -16.12 -12.94
CA VAL A 26 -0.56 -17.19 -12.01
C VAL A 26 -1.34 -17.09 -10.72
N VAL A 27 -1.64 -18.23 -10.14
CA VAL A 27 -2.11 -18.37 -8.77
C VAL A 27 -1.15 -19.28 -8.04
N PHE A 28 -0.66 -18.84 -6.89
CA PHE A 28 0.26 -19.61 -6.06
C PHE A 28 0.03 -19.36 -4.59
N SER A 29 0.56 -20.25 -3.76
CA SER A 29 0.74 -19.99 -2.34
C SER A 29 2.22 -19.96 -2.00
N SER A 30 2.60 -19.13 -1.02
CA SER A 30 3.93 -19.16 -0.43
C SER A 30 3.91 -19.67 1.01
N ASP A 31 5.10 -19.81 1.59
CA ASP A 31 5.25 -20.11 3.02
C ASP A 31 4.44 -19.12 3.87
N GLY A 32 3.90 -19.60 5.00
CA GLY A 32 3.03 -18.80 5.88
C GLY A 32 1.54 -18.76 5.47
N GLY A 33 1.14 -19.47 4.40
CA GLY A 33 -0.26 -19.59 4.01
C GLY A 33 -0.81 -18.41 3.20
N LEU A 34 0.08 -17.54 2.72
CA LEU A 34 -0.25 -16.50 1.75
C LEU A 34 -0.69 -17.15 0.44
N ILE A 35 -1.83 -16.72 -0.10
CA ILE A 35 -2.28 -17.07 -1.45
C ILE A 35 -2.28 -15.79 -2.28
N VAL A 36 -1.68 -15.84 -3.47
CA VAL A 36 -1.60 -14.71 -4.40
C VAL A 36 -2.17 -15.15 -5.75
N ALA A 37 -3.01 -14.30 -6.34
CA ALA A 37 -3.44 -14.43 -7.73
C ALA A 37 -3.06 -13.16 -8.49
N ILE A 38 -2.31 -13.31 -9.57
CA ILE A 38 -1.82 -12.21 -10.41
C ILE A 38 -2.40 -12.39 -11.80
N ASP A 39 -2.99 -11.33 -12.33
CA ASP A 39 -3.46 -11.23 -13.70
C ASP A 39 -2.87 -9.96 -14.31
N GLU A 40 -1.61 -10.04 -14.73
CA GLU A 40 -0.87 -8.92 -15.36
C GLU A 40 -1.58 -8.42 -16.62
N ILE A 41 -2.25 -9.30 -17.37
CA ILE A 41 -2.93 -8.93 -18.62
C ILE A 41 -4.12 -8.00 -18.33
N ASN A 42 -4.93 -8.32 -17.32
CA ASN A 42 -6.10 -7.50 -16.95
C ASN A 42 -5.78 -6.48 -15.86
N GLN A 43 -4.50 -6.34 -15.48
CA GLN A 43 -4.03 -5.44 -14.42
C GLN A 43 -4.87 -5.53 -13.15
N ARG A 44 -4.97 -6.75 -12.62
CA ARG A 44 -5.57 -7.04 -11.32
C ARG A 44 -4.78 -8.08 -10.53
N ALA A 45 -4.73 -7.93 -9.23
CA ALA A 45 -4.14 -8.90 -8.33
C ALA A 45 -4.95 -9.02 -7.03
N TYR A 46 -4.82 -10.19 -6.44
CA TYR A 46 -5.46 -10.59 -5.20
C TYR A 46 -4.40 -11.23 -4.31
N GLN A 47 -4.52 -10.97 -3.01
CA GLN A 47 -3.82 -11.78 -2.03
C GLN A 47 -4.68 -12.04 -0.80
N THR A 48 -4.41 -13.14 -0.11
CA THR A 48 -4.96 -13.38 1.20
C THR A 48 -3.98 -14.06 2.12
N LEU A 49 -4.02 -13.66 3.39
CA LEU A 49 -3.23 -14.22 4.47
C LEU A 49 -4.14 -14.46 5.68
N ASN A 50 -4.03 -15.66 6.25
CA ASN A 50 -4.66 -15.98 7.53
C ASN A 50 -3.69 -15.57 8.65
N TYR A 51 -4.07 -14.56 9.44
CA TYR A 51 -3.29 -14.12 10.60
C TYR A 51 -3.51 -15.05 11.79
N THR A 52 -4.75 -15.50 11.97
CA THR A 52 -5.13 -16.48 13.00
C THR A 52 -6.12 -17.48 12.41
N SER A 53 -6.63 -18.41 13.21
CA SER A 53 -7.70 -19.32 12.79
C SER A 53 -9.02 -18.61 12.50
N THR A 54 -9.20 -17.38 12.96
CA THR A 54 -10.43 -16.60 12.82
C THR A 54 -10.25 -15.29 12.08
N GLU A 55 -9.00 -14.84 11.91
CA GLU A 55 -8.67 -13.55 11.29
C GLU A 55 -7.97 -13.73 9.95
N GLN A 56 -8.58 -13.14 8.92
CA GLN A 56 -8.08 -13.19 7.56
C GLN A 56 -7.99 -11.79 6.98
N HIS A 57 -6.85 -11.49 6.36
CA HIS A 57 -6.65 -10.30 5.56
C HIS A 57 -6.77 -10.68 4.09
N THR A 58 -7.59 -9.94 3.36
CA THR A 58 -7.77 -10.12 1.93
C THR A 58 -7.59 -8.79 1.25
N SER A 59 -6.67 -8.74 0.29
CA SER A 59 -6.32 -7.52 -0.40
C SER A 59 -6.50 -7.68 -1.89
N PHE A 60 -6.93 -6.60 -2.55
CA PHE A 60 -7.15 -6.53 -3.99
C PHE A 60 -6.46 -5.29 -4.50
N VAL A 61 -5.87 -5.34 -5.68
CA VAL A 61 -5.41 -4.15 -6.41
C VAL A 61 -5.78 -4.28 -7.88
N MET A 62 -6.37 -3.24 -8.47
CA MET A 62 -6.74 -3.24 -9.89
C MET A 62 -6.98 -1.84 -10.45
N GLN A 63 -6.77 -1.69 -11.76
CA GLN A 63 -6.95 -0.43 -12.48
C GLN A 63 -8.42 -0.01 -12.63
N HIS A 64 -9.30 -0.99 -12.88
CA HIS A 64 -10.73 -0.78 -13.10
C HIS A 64 -11.50 -1.43 -11.95
N PHE A 65 -11.49 -0.77 -10.79
CA PHE A 65 -12.08 -1.33 -9.59
C PHE A 65 -13.62 -1.39 -9.71
N PRO A 66 -14.24 -2.57 -9.54
CA PRO A 66 -15.68 -2.73 -9.73
C PRO A 66 -16.45 -1.95 -8.67
N TYR A 67 -17.65 -1.49 -9.02
CA TYR A 67 -18.54 -0.75 -8.11
C TYR A 67 -17.98 0.59 -7.59
N ALA A 68 -16.90 1.10 -8.18
CA ALA A 68 -16.41 2.45 -7.89
C ALA A 68 -17.50 3.50 -8.19
N VAL A 69 -17.58 4.52 -7.34
CA VAL A 69 -18.52 5.63 -7.51
C VAL A 69 -18.17 6.38 -8.81
N PRO A 70 -19.13 6.63 -9.72
CA PRO A 70 -18.86 7.43 -10.92
C PRO A 70 -18.27 8.79 -10.58
N ASP A 71 -17.35 9.27 -11.43
CA ASP A 71 -16.59 10.53 -11.27
C ASP A 71 -15.61 10.60 -10.09
N SER A 72 -15.58 9.59 -9.22
CA SER A 72 -14.61 9.52 -8.13
C SER A 72 -13.21 9.12 -8.66
N PRO A 73 -12.14 9.36 -7.89
CA PRO A 73 -10.80 8.92 -8.26
C PRO A 73 -10.72 7.40 -8.48
N GLN A 74 -11.45 6.64 -7.68
CA GLN A 74 -11.49 5.18 -7.71
C GLN A 74 -12.03 4.63 -9.04
N SER A 75 -12.81 5.42 -9.78
CA SER A 75 -13.30 5.04 -11.11
C SER A 75 -12.27 5.21 -12.23
N LYS A 76 -11.15 5.90 -11.97
CA LYS A 76 -10.14 6.29 -12.97
C LYS A 76 -8.75 5.73 -12.71
N TYR A 77 -8.40 5.52 -11.45
CA TYR A 77 -7.07 5.15 -11.00
C TYR A 77 -7.07 3.77 -10.36
N TYR A 78 -5.88 3.20 -10.16
CA TYR A 78 -5.74 1.97 -9.39
C TYR A 78 -6.26 2.17 -7.98
N VAL A 79 -6.95 1.16 -7.48
CA VAL A 79 -7.40 1.09 -6.10
C VAL A 79 -6.84 -0.17 -5.48
N GLN A 80 -6.29 -0.03 -4.28
CA GLN A 80 -6.01 -1.14 -3.39
C GLN A 80 -7.06 -1.18 -2.29
N LEU A 81 -7.74 -2.31 -2.15
CA LEU A 81 -8.76 -2.55 -1.11
C LEU A 81 -8.24 -3.62 -0.16
N LEU A 82 -8.24 -3.33 1.14
CA LEU A 82 -7.96 -4.28 2.21
C LEU A 82 -9.25 -4.57 2.98
N LEU A 83 -9.63 -5.84 3.02
CA LEU A 83 -10.74 -6.37 3.79
C LEU A 83 -10.20 -7.24 4.93
N ARG A 84 -10.69 -6.99 6.15
CA ARG A 84 -10.40 -7.85 7.30
C ARG A 84 -11.65 -8.66 7.67
N THR A 85 -11.43 -9.94 7.95
CA THR A 85 -12.46 -10.86 8.44
C THR A 85 -12.11 -11.22 9.88
N PRO A 86 -13.05 -11.15 10.85
CA PRO A 86 -14.45 -10.72 10.67
C PRO A 86 -14.57 -9.22 10.34
N PRO A 87 -15.67 -8.78 9.69
CA PRO A 87 -15.85 -7.38 9.26
C PRO A 87 -15.75 -6.34 10.38
N SER A 88 -15.91 -6.74 11.65
CA SER A 88 -15.71 -5.88 12.81
C SER A 88 -14.27 -5.35 12.95
N LEU A 89 -13.30 -5.99 12.28
CA LEU A 89 -11.92 -5.52 12.21
C LEU A 89 -11.74 -4.37 11.20
N GLY A 90 -12.78 -4.04 10.44
CA GLY A 90 -12.83 -2.94 9.50
C GLY A 90 -12.33 -3.28 8.09
N CYS A 91 -12.39 -2.29 7.22
CA CYS A 91 -11.79 -2.32 5.91
C CYS A 91 -11.35 -0.92 5.49
N GLN A 92 -10.35 -0.85 4.63
CA GLN A 92 -9.82 0.41 4.12
C GLN A 92 -9.40 0.27 2.66
N TYR A 93 -9.39 1.36 1.92
CA TYR A 93 -8.88 1.41 0.57
C TYR A 93 -7.99 2.62 0.33
N GLY A 94 -7.04 2.49 -0.57
CA GLY A 94 -6.18 3.56 -1.08
C GLY A 94 -6.33 3.69 -2.59
N THR A 95 -6.21 4.91 -3.09
CA THR A 95 -6.22 5.19 -4.53
C THR A 95 -4.85 5.72 -4.96
N TYR A 96 -4.28 5.16 -6.04
CA TYR A 96 -2.99 5.57 -6.59
C TYR A 96 -3.17 6.76 -7.56
N TRP A 97 -3.00 7.97 -7.03
CA TRP A 97 -3.19 9.23 -7.76
C TRP A 97 -2.41 10.36 -7.07
N LYS A 98 -2.34 11.55 -7.67
CA LYS A 98 -1.51 12.67 -7.20
C LYS A 98 -1.81 13.21 -5.78
N TYR A 99 -2.93 12.82 -5.19
CA TYR A 99 -3.33 13.19 -3.82
C TYR A 99 -3.55 11.95 -2.95
N GLY A 100 -3.03 10.80 -3.37
CA GLY A 100 -3.12 9.58 -2.61
C GLY A 100 -1.99 9.53 -1.61
N GLU A 101 -2.34 9.37 -0.34
CA GLU A 101 -1.37 9.00 0.68
C GLU A 101 -1.33 7.48 0.74
N GLN A 102 -0.16 6.90 0.44
CA GLN A 102 0.02 5.46 0.50
C GLN A 102 0.27 5.03 1.94
N ASN A 103 -0.80 4.98 2.71
CA ASN A 103 -0.76 4.65 4.13
C ASN A 103 -0.64 3.12 4.38
N PHE A 104 -0.79 2.30 3.35
CA PHE A 104 -0.57 0.86 3.42
C PHE A 104 -0.29 0.25 2.04
N ASN A 105 0.56 -0.78 2.00
CA ASN A 105 0.81 -1.58 0.80
C ASN A 105 0.77 -3.06 1.15
N ASP A 106 -0.04 -3.78 0.39
CA ASP A 106 -0.21 -5.21 0.52
C ASP A 106 0.49 -5.96 -0.64
N PHE A 107 0.86 -5.26 -1.71
CA PHE A 107 1.41 -5.85 -2.93
C PHE A 107 2.90 -5.53 -3.08
N PRO A 108 3.63 -6.20 -3.99
CA PRO A 108 5.06 -5.93 -4.16
C PRO A 108 5.36 -4.45 -4.41
N VAL A 109 6.26 -3.88 -3.61
CA VAL A 109 6.57 -2.43 -3.63
C VAL A 109 7.11 -1.98 -4.98
N HIS A 110 7.82 -2.84 -5.72
CA HIS A 110 8.34 -2.51 -7.05
C HIS A 110 7.26 -2.40 -8.14
N TRP A 111 5.99 -2.74 -7.85
CA TRP A 111 4.87 -2.41 -8.74
C TRP A 111 4.52 -0.92 -8.71
N TRP A 112 5.11 -0.16 -7.80
CA TRP A 112 4.99 1.29 -7.76
C TRP A 112 5.91 1.91 -8.80
N VAL A 113 5.29 2.53 -9.81
CA VAL A 113 6.04 3.28 -10.82
C VAL A 113 6.38 4.67 -10.28
N THR A 114 5.44 5.27 -9.55
CA THR A 114 5.63 6.52 -8.79
C THR A 114 4.75 6.48 -7.53
N GLU A 115 4.84 7.50 -6.68
CA GLU A 115 3.91 7.69 -5.54
C GLU A 115 2.42 7.70 -5.96
N SER A 116 2.14 7.98 -7.23
CA SER A 116 0.79 8.14 -7.78
C SER A 116 0.46 7.17 -8.92
N SER A 117 1.32 6.20 -9.22
CA SER A 117 1.17 5.29 -10.34
C SER A 117 1.56 3.86 -9.96
N PHE A 118 0.76 2.91 -10.43
CA PHE A 118 0.88 1.50 -10.12
C PHE A 118 0.81 0.68 -11.40
N GLU A 119 1.62 -0.37 -11.50
CA GLU A 119 1.60 -1.30 -12.62
C GLU A 119 1.90 -2.70 -12.12
N ILE A 120 0.94 -3.61 -12.31
CA ILE A 120 1.10 -5.00 -11.92
C ILE A 120 2.03 -5.65 -12.94
N LYS A 121 3.12 -6.23 -12.44
CA LYS A 121 4.16 -6.92 -13.21
C LYS A 121 4.60 -8.19 -12.48
N ASN A 122 5.78 -8.69 -12.87
CA ASN A 122 6.48 -9.77 -12.20
C ASN A 122 6.39 -9.69 -10.68
N TYR A 123 6.08 -10.81 -10.02
CA TYR A 123 5.89 -10.86 -8.57
C TYR A 123 7.15 -10.51 -7.79
N ILE A 124 8.32 -10.85 -8.32
CA ILE A 124 9.63 -10.59 -7.68
C ILE A 124 10.42 -9.61 -8.53
N ASN A 125 11.15 -8.71 -7.88
CA ASN A 125 12.14 -7.87 -8.52
C ASN A 125 13.47 -8.04 -7.79
N PHE A 126 14.43 -8.69 -8.45
CA PHE A 126 15.76 -8.90 -7.90
C PHE A 126 16.58 -7.61 -7.98
N HIS A 127 17.31 -7.30 -6.92
CA HIS A 127 18.13 -6.09 -6.84
C HIS A 127 19.37 -6.20 -7.72
N PHE A 128 19.88 -7.42 -7.88
CA PHE A 128 21.10 -7.70 -8.63
C PHE A 128 20.80 -8.27 -10.02
N GLY A 129 21.81 -8.21 -10.89
CA GLY A 129 21.73 -8.84 -12.21
C GLY A 129 21.71 -10.35 -12.04
N MET A 130 20.71 -11.02 -12.60
CA MET A 130 20.54 -12.47 -12.43
C MET A 130 21.18 -13.24 -13.58
N ILE A 131 21.97 -14.27 -13.26
CA ILE A 131 22.66 -15.13 -14.22
C ILE A 131 21.93 -16.47 -14.26
N HIS A 132 21.47 -16.88 -15.44
CA HIS A 132 20.91 -18.23 -15.64
C HIS A 132 22.05 -19.26 -15.59
N SER A 133 21.93 -20.23 -14.69
CA SER A 133 22.91 -21.30 -14.57
C SER A 133 22.86 -22.21 -15.78
N LYS A 134 24.00 -22.35 -16.45
CA LYS A 134 24.18 -23.29 -17.56
C LYS A 134 24.50 -24.71 -17.07
N ASN A 135 24.44 -24.95 -15.76
CA ASN A 135 24.81 -26.23 -15.19
C ASN A 135 23.73 -27.28 -15.52
N THR A 136 24.06 -28.16 -16.47
CA THR A 136 23.17 -29.23 -16.94
C THR A 136 23.01 -30.37 -15.93
N SER A 137 23.72 -30.35 -14.80
CA SER A 137 23.63 -31.39 -13.77
C SER A 137 22.32 -31.38 -12.99
N SER A 138 21.60 -30.25 -12.95
CA SER A 138 20.24 -30.20 -12.42
C SER A 138 19.25 -30.73 -13.46
N ILE A 139 18.84 -31.98 -13.28
CA ILE A 139 17.92 -32.68 -14.20
C ILE A 139 16.50 -32.09 -14.09
N ASP A 140 16.12 -31.60 -12.91
CA ASP A 140 14.73 -31.28 -12.58
C ASP A 140 14.44 -29.77 -12.45
N GLU A 141 15.46 -28.92 -12.39
CA GLU A 141 15.30 -27.49 -12.13
C GLU A 141 16.17 -26.61 -13.05
N ASP A 142 15.63 -25.45 -13.40
CA ASP A 142 16.39 -24.30 -13.89
C ASP A 142 16.64 -23.33 -12.72
N TYR A 143 17.76 -22.64 -12.74
CA TYR A 143 18.24 -21.88 -11.59
C TYR A 143 18.92 -20.59 -12.04
N TRP A 144 18.55 -19.49 -11.39
CA TRP A 144 19.18 -18.18 -11.54
C TRP A 144 19.78 -17.75 -10.21
N TYR A 145 20.93 -17.09 -10.30
CA TYR A 145 21.63 -16.53 -9.14
C TYR A 145 22.12 -15.12 -9.44
N SER A 146 22.20 -14.30 -8.40
CA SER A 146 22.72 -12.94 -8.52
C SER A 146 24.19 -12.97 -8.94
N ASN A 147 24.58 -12.00 -9.76
CA ASN A 147 25.97 -11.73 -10.10
C ASN A 147 26.79 -11.21 -8.90
N GLU A 148 26.12 -10.80 -7.83
CA GLU A 148 26.71 -10.41 -6.55
C GLU A 148 26.67 -11.55 -5.53
N THR A 149 27.64 -11.56 -4.61
CA THR A 149 27.72 -12.53 -3.51
C THR A 149 27.68 -11.82 -2.17
N CYS A 150 27.04 -12.47 -1.20
CA CYS A 150 26.83 -11.97 0.15
C CYS A 150 27.44 -12.95 1.15
N MET A 151 27.98 -12.43 2.24
CA MET A 151 28.58 -13.22 3.31
C MET A 151 27.59 -13.36 4.47
N LEU A 152 27.28 -14.59 4.85
CA LEU A 152 26.48 -14.93 6.02
C LEU A 152 27.25 -14.69 7.32
N GLU A 153 26.55 -14.76 8.45
CA GLU A 153 27.16 -14.57 9.78
C GLU A 153 28.21 -15.64 10.12
N ASP A 154 28.05 -16.86 9.62
CA ASP A 154 29.02 -17.97 9.76
C ASP A 154 30.18 -17.90 8.75
N LYS A 155 30.25 -16.81 7.96
CA LYS A 155 31.23 -16.54 6.90
C LYS A 155 31.07 -17.37 5.64
N GLU A 156 29.96 -18.09 5.48
CA GLU A 156 29.62 -18.68 4.18
C GLU A 156 29.37 -17.57 3.15
N ILE A 157 29.88 -17.74 1.93
CA ILE A 157 29.71 -16.80 0.82
C ILE A 157 28.80 -17.45 -0.21
N LEU A 158 27.62 -16.85 -0.41
CA LEU A 158 26.58 -17.33 -1.31
C LEU A 158 26.19 -16.22 -2.29
N PRO A 159 25.54 -16.52 -3.43
CA PRO A 159 24.83 -15.49 -4.17
C PRO A 159 23.85 -14.75 -3.25
N CYS A 160 23.79 -13.43 -3.36
CA CYS A 160 22.88 -12.62 -2.55
C CYS A 160 21.41 -12.95 -2.79
N GLU A 161 21.04 -13.29 -4.02
CA GLU A 161 19.69 -13.65 -4.43
C GLU A 161 19.72 -14.87 -5.35
N GLU A 162 18.77 -15.79 -5.18
CA GLU A 162 18.61 -16.93 -6.08
C GLU A 162 17.14 -17.26 -6.29
N ILE A 163 16.85 -17.93 -7.42
CA ILE A 163 15.52 -18.47 -7.70
C ILE A 163 15.59 -19.72 -8.56
N TYR A 164 14.71 -20.66 -8.24
CA TYR A 164 14.65 -21.98 -8.83
C TYR A 164 13.28 -22.15 -9.50
N PHE A 165 13.30 -22.70 -10.71
CA PHE A 165 12.12 -22.98 -11.52
C PHE A 165 12.08 -24.44 -11.91
N LYS A 166 10.89 -24.98 -12.14
CA LYS A 166 10.75 -26.30 -12.76
C LYS A 166 11.39 -26.29 -14.14
N LYS A 167 12.17 -27.32 -14.46
CA LYS A 167 12.95 -27.42 -15.71
C LYS A 167 12.15 -27.03 -16.96
N ASN A 168 12.74 -26.15 -17.77
CA ASN A 168 12.22 -25.63 -19.03
C ASN A 168 10.84 -24.96 -18.90
N THR A 169 10.54 -24.34 -17.76
CA THR A 169 9.28 -23.62 -17.53
C THR A 169 9.49 -22.35 -16.70
N GLU A 170 8.53 -21.44 -16.74
CA GLU A 170 8.48 -20.25 -15.87
C GLU A 170 7.81 -20.55 -14.51
N ILE A 171 7.75 -21.82 -14.08
CA ILE A 171 7.06 -22.22 -12.84
C ILE A 171 8.04 -22.10 -11.66
N PRO A 172 7.92 -21.08 -10.80
CA PRO A 172 8.83 -20.90 -9.67
C PRO A 172 8.58 -21.97 -8.61
N LEU A 173 9.66 -22.43 -7.99
CA LEU A 173 9.67 -23.45 -6.95
C LEU A 173 10.06 -22.86 -5.60
N ARG A 174 11.14 -22.08 -5.57
CA ARG A 174 11.63 -21.39 -4.39
C ARG A 174 12.56 -20.24 -4.77
N SER A 175 12.67 -19.25 -3.90
CA SER A 175 13.71 -18.22 -3.95
C SER A 175 14.49 -18.20 -2.64
N THR A 176 15.73 -17.72 -2.72
CA THR A 176 16.57 -17.45 -1.55
C THR A 176 17.06 -16.01 -1.62
N VAL A 177 17.09 -15.34 -0.48
CA VAL A 177 17.63 -13.98 -0.36
C VAL A 177 18.46 -13.88 0.92
N VAL A 178 19.66 -13.34 0.82
CA VAL A 178 20.48 -13.02 1.99
C VAL A 178 20.01 -11.70 2.58
N VAL A 179 19.46 -11.76 3.79
CA VAL A 179 18.87 -10.61 4.48
C VAL A 179 19.53 -10.40 5.85
N ARG A 180 19.47 -9.16 6.33
CA ARG A 180 19.95 -8.81 7.68
C ARG A 180 18.75 -8.62 8.61
N TYR A 181 18.65 -9.47 9.64
CA TYR A 181 17.70 -9.31 10.73
C TYR A 181 18.43 -8.88 12.01
N GLY A 182 18.33 -7.58 12.33
CA GLY A 182 19.08 -6.99 13.44
C GLY A 182 20.58 -7.11 13.20
N MET A 183 21.26 -7.88 14.04
CA MET A 183 22.71 -8.14 13.90
C MET A 183 23.03 -9.39 13.07
N GLN A 184 22.04 -10.25 12.79
CA GLN A 184 22.24 -11.51 12.09
C GLN A 184 22.11 -11.32 10.58
N VAL A 185 22.96 -12.03 9.81
CA VAL A 185 22.86 -12.11 8.35
C VAL A 185 22.58 -13.56 7.99
N ILE A 186 21.36 -13.82 7.52
CA ILE A 186 20.85 -15.16 7.25
C ILE A 186 20.37 -15.27 5.81
N GLN A 187 20.27 -16.50 5.32
CA GLN A 187 19.56 -16.81 4.09
C GLN A 187 18.09 -17.10 4.40
N GLU A 188 17.19 -16.29 3.87
CA GLU A 188 15.75 -16.53 3.91
C GLU A 188 15.34 -17.32 2.66
N ILE A 189 14.51 -18.35 2.85
CA ILE A 189 14.00 -19.20 1.78
C ILE A 189 12.49 -19.03 1.71
N THR A 190 11.97 -18.70 0.53
CA THR A 190 10.53 -18.68 0.26
C THR A 190 10.19 -19.79 -0.74
N ASN A 191 9.35 -20.73 -0.35
CA ASN A 191 8.85 -21.78 -1.23
C ASN A 191 7.53 -21.36 -1.88
N TYR A 192 7.35 -21.77 -3.14
CA TYR A 192 6.17 -21.48 -3.93
C TYR A 192 5.47 -22.78 -4.32
N LYS A 193 4.15 -22.81 -4.11
CA LYS A 193 3.28 -23.86 -4.63
C LYS A 193 2.34 -23.25 -5.65
N ILE A 194 2.57 -23.56 -6.92
CA ILE A 194 1.71 -23.11 -8.00
C ILE A 194 0.37 -23.88 -7.95
N ILE A 195 -0.72 -23.12 -7.88
CA ILE A 195 -2.09 -23.62 -7.89
C ILE A 195 -2.60 -23.68 -9.33
N SER A 196 -2.37 -22.61 -10.11
CA SER A 196 -2.72 -22.55 -11.54
C SER A 196 -1.88 -21.53 -12.31
N ILE A 197 -1.74 -21.74 -13.62
CA ILE A 197 -1.11 -20.80 -14.56
C ILE A 197 -2.12 -20.49 -15.65
N GLY A 198 -2.08 -19.26 -16.16
CA GLY A 198 -3.13 -18.70 -17.02
C GLY A 198 -4.12 -17.87 -16.21
N LYS A 199 -5.15 -17.37 -16.89
CA LYS A 199 -6.14 -16.45 -16.29
C LYS A 199 -6.66 -16.97 -14.95
N PRO A 200 -6.47 -16.23 -13.83
CA PRO A 200 -7.01 -16.62 -12.55
C PRO A 200 -8.54 -16.73 -12.58
N ASP A 201 -9.06 -17.64 -11.76
CA ASP A 201 -10.50 -17.84 -11.54
C ASP A 201 -11.15 -16.55 -10.98
N GLU A 202 -12.33 -16.18 -11.47
CA GLU A 202 -13.05 -14.98 -11.03
C GLU A 202 -13.40 -15.03 -9.55
N LYS A 203 -13.47 -16.23 -8.93
CA LYS A 203 -13.71 -16.37 -7.49
C LYS A 203 -12.74 -15.58 -6.61
N TYR A 204 -11.51 -15.32 -7.08
CA TYR A 204 -10.54 -14.52 -6.34
C TYR A 204 -10.94 -13.04 -6.30
N PHE A 205 -11.75 -12.57 -7.24
CA PHE A 205 -12.17 -11.17 -7.38
C PHE A 205 -13.66 -10.96 -7.04
N ASP A 206 -14.48 -12.02 -7.09
CA ASP A 206 -15.91 -11.98 -6.73
C ASP A 206 -16.17 -11.72 -5.24
N LEU A 207 -15.12 -11.78 -4.40
CA LEU A 207 -15.18 -11.48 -2.97
C LEU A 207 -15.28 -9.99 -2.65
N ILE A 208 -15.16 -9.09 -3.64
CA ILE A 208 -15.22 -7.64 -3.45
C ILE A 208 -16.66 -7.21 -3.11
N PRO A 209 -16.93 -6.63 -1.92
CA PRO A 209 -18.26 -6.19 -1.53
C PRO A 209 -18.75 -5.06 -2.44
N LYS A 210 -19.99 -5.13 -2.96
CA LYS A 210 -20.54 -4.11 -3.88
C LYS A 210 -20.60 -2.69 -3.31
N ASN A 211 -20.59 -2.57 -1.98
CA ASN A 211 -20.68 -1.31 -1.24
C ASN A 211 -19.33 -0.91 -0.61
N TRP A 212 -18.21 -1.51 -1.02
CA TRP A 212 -16.88 -1.29 -0.42
C TRP A 212 -16.53 0.20 -0.32
N SER A 213 -16.83 1.01 -1.33
CA SER A 213 -16.48 2.44 -1.36
C SER A 213 -17.24 3.29 -0.33
N VAL A 214 -18.30 2.74 0.25
CA VAL A 214 -19.15 3.40 1.26
C VAL A 214 -18.83 2.89 2.66
N VAL A 215 -18.54 1.59 2.81
CA VAL A 215 -18.34 0.96 4.13
C VAL A 215 -16.87 0.91 4.55
N CYS A 216 -15.94 1.01 3.61
CA CYS A 216 -14.52 1.02 3.90
C CYS A 216 -14.00 2.44 4.01
N GLN A 217 -13.04 2.63 4.91
CA GLN A 217 -12.37 3.89 5.10
C GLN A 217 -11.52 4.23 3.88
N ASP A 218 -11.68 5.43 3.33
CA ASP A 218 -10.74 5.96 2.35
C ASP A 218 -9.50 6.45 3.08
N ALA A 219 -8.38 5.74 2.92
CA ALA A 219 -7.13 6.06 3.57
C ALA A 219 -6.48 7.35 3.06
N ASN A 220 -6.95 7.90 1.93
CA ASN A 220 -6.44 9.14 1.37
C ASN A 220 -7.12 10.38 1.97
N LEU A 221 -8.36 10.23 2.46
CA LEU A 221 -9.14 11.36 2.97
C LEU A 221 -8.88 11.57 4.47
N GLY A 222 -8.63 12.82 4.86
CA GLY A 222 -8.35 13.19 6.23
C GLY A 222 -8.31 14.70 6.43
N ILE A 223 -8.24 15.11 7.70
CA ILE A 223 -8.14 16.50 8.12
C ILE A 223 -6.89 16.68 8.97
N ILE A 224 -6.16 17.76 8.74
CA ILE A 224 -4.97 18.15 9.50
C ILE A 224 -5.33 19.33 10.38
N TYR A 225 -4.95 19.26 11.65
CA TYR A 225 -5.07 20.37 12.61
C TYR A 225 -3.69 20.90 12.97
N ASN A 226 -3.56 22.23 13.10
CA ASN A 226 -2.41 22.84 13.71
C ASN A 226 -2.82 24.04 14.57
N PRO A 227 -2.69 23.97 15.91
CA PRO A 227 -2.27 22.79 16.69
C PRO A 227 -3.38 21.74 16.84
N GLU A 228 -3.02 20.48 17.14
CA GLU A 228 -3.97 19.37 17.40
C GLU A 228 -4.58 19.42 18.82
N ALA A 229 -3.90 20.12 19.74
CA ALA A 229 -4.35 20.33 21.10
C ALA A 229 -4.12 21.79 21.51
N VAL A 230 -5.09 22.37 22.22
CA VAL A 230 -5.06 23.77 22.66
C VAL A 230 -5.46 23.89 24.13
N THR A 231 -4.74 24.75 24.86
CA THR A 231 -5.20 25.24 26.17
C THR A 231 -5.77 26.63 26.01
N ILE A 232 -7.01 26.84 26.44
CA ILE A 232 -7.71 28.11 26.27
C ILE A 232 -8.20 28.58 27.63
N ASP A 233 -7.70 29.70 28.14
CA ASP A 233 -8.21 30.27 29.39
C ASP A 233 -9.63 30.83 29.21
N SER A 234 -10.36 31.02 30.31
CA SER A 234 -11.68 31.68 30.28
C SER A 234 -11.61 33.05 29.59
N ASN A 235 -12.57 33.30 28.70
CA ASN A 235 -12.69 34.50 27.86
C ASN A 235 -11.51 34.74 26.92
N ARG A 236 -10.70 33.70 26.64
CA ARG A 236 -9.68 33.72 25.59
C ARG A 236 -10.11 32.87 24.39
N SER A 237 -9.37 33.05 23.31
CA SER A 237 -9.54 32.30 22.07
C SER A 237 -8.22 31.72 21.59
N SER A 238 -8.31 30.67 20.80
CA SER A 238 -7.17 30.07 20.10
C SER A 238 -7.58 29.76 18.66
N ASP A 239 -6.66 30.02 17.74
CA ASP A 239 -6.85 29.74 16.33
C ASP A 239 -6.29 28.36 16.01
N ILE A 240 -7.09 27.56 15.32
CA ILE A 240 -6.71 26.25 14.82
C ILE A 240 -6.73 26.30 13.31
N HIS A 241 -5.58 26.00 12.72
CA HIS A 241 -5.41 25.91 11.28
C HIS A 241 -5.87 24.54 10.80
N ILE A 242 -6.69 24.54 9.75
CA ILE A 242 -7.36 23.35 9.22
C ILE A 242 -7.13 23.25 7.73
N SER A 243 -6.67 22.09 7.28
CA SER A 243 -6.58 21.72 5.86
C SER A 243 -6.96 20.25 5.67
N LEU A 244 -7.15 19.83 4.42
CA LEU A 244 -7.41 18.42 4.08
C LEU A 244 -6.16 17.77 3.46
N THR A 245 -5.98 16.48 3.71
CA THR A 245 -4.90 15.66 3.11
C THR A 245 -5.11 15.48 1.60
N ALA A 246 -6.37 15.32 1.19
CA ALA A 246 -6.78 15.11 -0.19
C ALA A 246 -8.03 15.95 -0.54
N PRO A 247 -8.27 16.25 -1.83
CA PRO A 247 -9.47 16.95 -2.23
C PRO A 247 -10.70 16.06 -1.99
N PRO A 248 -11.86 16.64 -1.63
CA PRO A 248 -13.07 15.86 -1.54
C PRO A 248 -13.45 15.28 -2.90
N HIS A 249 -13.99 14.07 -2.89
CA HIS A 249 -14.38 13.36 -4.10
C HIS A 249 -15.54 14.05 -4.78
N ARG A 250 -15.49 14.13 -6.11
CA ARG A 250 -16.65 14.54 -6.90
C ARG A 250 -17.65 13.40 -6.95
N ILE A 251 -18.77 13.56 -6.27
CA ILE A 251 -19.88 12.59 -6.24
C ILE A 251 -21.12 13.28 -6.78
N ASN A 252 -21.68 12.75 -7.87
CA ASN A 252 -22.84 13.34 -8.56
C ASN A 252 -22.62 14.83 -8.92
N GLY A 253 -21.41 15.17 -9.40
CA GLY A 253 -21.05 16.54 -9.78
C GLY A 253 -20.71 17.48 -8.63
N ASN A 254 -20.85 17.07 -7.36
CA ASN A 254 -20.50 17.88 -6.19
C ASN A 254 -19.20 17.38 -5.56
N ASP A 255 -18.21 18.26 -5.43
CA ASP A 255 -16.90 17.99 -4.82
C ASP A 255 -16.68 18.79 -3.52
N THR A 256 -17.77 19.22 -2.87
CA THR A 256 -17.70 19.99 -1.63
C THR A 256 -17.91 19.10 -0.41
N VAL A 257 -17.03 19.24 0.59
CA VAL A 257 -17.25 18.77 1.95
C VAL A 257 -17.54 19.96 2.87
N ARG A 258 -18.53 19.78 3.74
CA ARG A 258 -18.84 20.70 4.82
C ARG A 258 -18.43 20.07 6.14
N ILE A 259 -17.66 20.81 6.94
CA ILE A 259 -17.17 20.35 8.24
C ILE A 259 -17.81 21.22 9.32
N ARG A 260 -18.44 20.56 10.29
CA ARG A 260 -18.94 21.14 11.53
C ARG A 260 -18.27 20.44 12.69
N TRP A 261 -18.47 20.93 13.91
CA TRP A 261 -17.91 20.28 15.10
C TRP A 261 -18.96 20.07 16.18
N LYS A 262 -18.75 19.04 16.98
CA LYS A 262 -19.48 18.76 18.22
C LYS A 262 -18.49 18.62 19.37
N VAL A 263 -18.86 19.12 20.54
CA VAL A 263 -18.06 18.98 21.77
C VAL A 263 -18.69 17.93 22.68
N THR A 264 -17.87 17.05 23.24
CA THR A 264 -18.31 15.97 24.14
C THR A 264 -18.70 16.45 25.53
N GLN A 265 -17.94 17.39 26.09
CA GLN A 265 -18.14 17.89 27.44
C GLN A 265 -18.38 19.40 27.45
N CYS A 266 -19.26 19.85 28.33
CA CYS A 266 -19.63 21.26 28.50
C CYS A 266 -19.93 21.99 27.17
N LYS A 267 -21.03 21.63 26.50
CA LYS A 267 -21.46 22.27 25.24
C LYS A 267 -21.61 23.79 25.29
N THR A 268 -21.77 24.36 26.49
CA THR A 268 -21.89 25.80 26.73
C THR A 268 -20.58 26.47 27.16
N CYS A 269 -19.48 25.71 27.31
CA CYS A 269 -18.16 26.25 27.65
C CYS A 269 -17.45 26.85 26.44
N PHE A 270 -17.78 26.43 25.22
CA PHE A 270 -17.07 26.81 24.02
C PHE A 270 -18.02 27.35 22.96
N LYS A 271 -17.55 28.34 22.21
CA LYS A 271 -18.08 28.75 20.91
C LYS A 271 -16.93 28.71 19.92
N TRP A 272 -17.24 28.56 18.64
CA TRP A 272 -16.22 28.61 17.59
C TRP A 272 -16.74 29.36 16.38
N ILE A 273 -15.81 30.00 15.67
CA ILE A 273 -16.08 30.79 14.49
C ILE A 273 -15.05 30.41 13.42
N PRO A 274 -15.47 30.12 12.17
CA PRO A 274 -16.86 30.00 11.74
C PRO A 274 -17.53 28.72 12.29
N GLU A 275 -18.87 28.67 12.30
CA GLU A 275 -19.61 27.48 12.76
C GLU A 275 -19.38 26.23 11.88
N GLN A 276 -18.96 26.45 10.64
CA GLN A 276 -18.69 25.43 9.64
C GLN A 276 -17.62 25.91 8.65
N LEU A 277 -16.81 24.97 8.17
CA LEU A 277 -15.86 25.19 7.06
C LEU A 277 -16.32 24.45 5.80
N TYR A 278 -15.88 24.96 4.65
CA TYR A 278 -16.18 24.38 3.34
C TYR A 278 -14.89 24.16 2.57
N PHE A 279 -14.68 22.93 2.12
CA PHE A 279 -13.57 22.57 1.25
C PHE A 279 -14.09 21.94 -0.03
N ASN A 280 -13.37 22.14 -1.12
CA ASN A 280 -13.61 21.55 -2.43
C ASN A 280 -12.28 21.29 -3.16
N SER A 281 -12.36 20.78 -4.38
CA SER A 281 -11.18 20.44 -5.19
C SER A 281 -10.20 21.59 -5.42
N LYS A 282 -10.61 22.86 -5.24
CA LYS A 282 -9.77 24.05 -5.47
C LYS A 282 -9.12 24.60 -4.21
N ASN A 283 -9.72 24.41 -3.04
CA ASN A 283 -9.25 25.04 -1.79
C ASN A 283 -8.92 24.03 -0.68
N PHE A 284 -8.92 22.72 -0.95
CA PHE A 284 -8.66 21.69 0.06
C PHE A 284 -7.29 21.84 0.77
N GLN A 285 -6.27 22.32 0.07
CA GLN A 285 -4.94 22.61 0.64
C GLN A 285 -4.83 24.00 1.24
N THR A 286 -5.80 24.88 1.00
CA THR A 286 -5.81 26.22 1.58
C THR A 286 -6.17 26.10 3.05
N THR A 287 -5.23 26.45 3.91
CA THR A 287 -5.45 26.51 5.36
C THR A 287 -6.60 27.47 5.67
N GLN A 288 -7.63 26.96 6.34
CA GLN A 288 -8.73 27.73 6.89
C GLN A 288 -8.59 27.79 8.42
N ILE A 289 -9.08 28.86 9.03
CA ILE A 289 -8.93 29.09 10.47
C ILE A 289 -10.26 28.82 11.18
N LEU A 290 -10.20 28.03 12.24
CA LEU A 290 -11.26 27.84 13.22
C LEU A 290 -10.81 28.48 14.54
N THR A 291 -11.44 29.58 14.91
CA THR A 291 -11.19 30.23 16.20
C THR A 291 -12.11 29.62 17.26
N ILE A 292 -11.53 28.96 18.26
CA ILE A 292 -12.25 28.42 19.41
C ILE A 292 -12.17 29.42 20.56
N ILE A 293 -13.31 29.76 21.16
CA ILE A 293 -13.45 30.71 22.26
C ILE A 293 -13.99 29.98 23.48
N ARG A 294 -13.29 30.09 24.63
CA ARG A 294 -13.79 29.57 25.91
C ARG A 294 -14.59 30.64 26.63
N ILE A 295 -15.86 30.36 26.89
CA ILE A 295 -16.81 31.28 27.53
C ILE A 295 -16.78 31.12 29.05
N LYS A 296 -16.51 29.91 29.53
CA LYS A 296 -16.40 29.60 30.96
C LYS A 296 -15.46 28.43 31.18
N ASN A 297 -14.90 28.36 32.38
CA ASN A 297 -14.11 27.22 32.82
C ASN A 297 -14.95 25.92 32.78
N GLY A 298 -14.29 24.83 32.48
CA GLY A 298 -14.91 23.51 32.33
C GLY A 298 -13.85 22.41 32.32
N PRO A 299 -14.27 21.14 32.28
CA PRO A 299 -13.34 20.02 32.16
C PRO A 299 -12.64 20.02 30.80
N LEU A 300 -11.62 19.16 30.67
CA LEU A 300 -11.05 18.79 29.37
C LEU A 300 -12.16 18.35 28.42
N ALA A 301 -12.15 18.89 27.21
CA ALA A 301 -13.14 18.60 26.19
C ALA A 301 -12.49 18.12 24.91
N LYS A 302 -13.17 17.22 24.20
CA LYS A 302 -12.82 16.83 22.84
C LYS A 302 -13.86 17.37 21.86
N MET A 303 -13.37 17.97 20.79
CA MET A 303 -14.17 18.53 19.72
C MET A 303 -14.00 17.68 18.47
N PHE A 304 -15.07 17.01 18.05
CA PHE A 304 -15.07 16.05 16.94
C PHE A 304 -15.66 16.69 15.70
N PRO A 305 -15.04 16.51 14.52
CA PRO A 305 -15.63 16.95 13.27
C PRO A 305 -16.89 16.14 12.96
N ILE A 306 -17.77 16.75 12.18
CA ILE A 306 -18.92 16.14 11.54
C ILE A 306 -18.79 16.51 10.07
N PHE A 307 -18.45 15.52 9.26
CA PHE A 307 -18.29 15.69 7.83
C PHE A 307 -19.64 15.55 7.12
N LYS A 308 -19.80 16.27 6.00
CA LYS A 308 -20.89 16.07 5.07
C LYS A 308 -20.46 16.32 3.63
N GLY A 309 -20.54 15.29 2.78
CA GLY A 309 -20.21 15.33 1.37
C GLY A 309 -18.77 14.99 1.04
N GLY A 310 -18.49 14.85 -0.26
CA GLY A 310 -17.14 14.70 -0.78
C GLY A 310 -16.44 13.38 -0.42
N GLY A 311 -17.19 12.34 -0.06
CA GLY A 311 -16.65 11.06 0.42
C GLY A 311 -16.22 11.07 1.88
N PHE A 312 -16.17 12.24 2.54
CA PHE A 312 -15.82 12.33 3.96
C PHE A 312 -16.92 11.81 4.90
N ASP A 313 -18.12 11.54 4.38
CA ASP A 313 -19.24 11.00 5.15
C ASP A 313 -18.94 9.61 5.76
N SER A 314 -18.03 8.84 5.16
CA SER A 314 -17.64 7.49 5.62
C SER A 314 -16.41 7.49 6.52
N ILE A 315 -15.81 8.66 6.79
CA ILE A 315 -14.60 8.76 7.61
C ILE A 315 -14.97 8.75 9.10
N SER A 316 -14.25 7.94 9.87
CA SER A 316 -14.33 7.93 11.33
C SER A 316 -13.98 9.30 11.89
N THR A 317 -14.91 9.93 12.62
CA THR A 317 -14.68 11.25 13.23
C THR A 317 -13.77 11.18 14.45
N ASP A 318 -13.62 10.00 15.04
CA ASP A 318 -12.91 9.80 16.30
C ASP A 318 -11.40 9.96 16.15
N ASP A 319 -10.88 9.71 14.94
CA ASP A 319 -9.47 9.85 14.59
C ASP A 319 -9.03 11.30 14.41
N TYR A 320 -9.99 12.24 14.40
CA TYR A 320 -9.77 13.65 14.08
C TYR A 320 -10.30 14.59 15.18
N SER A 321 -10.21 14.19 16.45
CA SER A 321 -10.64 15.04 17.55
C SER A 321 -9.61 16.11 17.91
N ILE A 322 -10.04 17.35 18.09
CA ILE A 322 -9.23 18.42 18.70
C ILE A 322 -9.35 18.31 20.22
N ILE A 323 -8.22 18.32 20.92
CA ILE A 323 -8.18 18.32 22.39
C ILE A 323 -8.17 19.76 22.90
N ILE A 324 -9.08 20.09 23.81
CA ILE A 324 -9.22 21.42 24.41
C ILE A 324 -9.10 21.30 25.93
N THR A 325 -8.15 22.04 26.52
CA THR A 325 -7.91 22.11 27.97
C THR A 325 -8.24 23.47 28.57
#